data_AF-A0A3A8HYL5-F1
#
_entry.id   AF-A0A3A8HYL5-F1
#
_cell.length_a   1.000
_cell.length_b   1.000
_cell.length_c   1.000
_cell.angle_alpha   90.00
_cell.angle_beta   90.00
_cell.angle_gamma   90.00
#
_symmetry.space_group_name_H-M   'P 1'
#
loop_
_entity.id
_entity.type
_entity.pdbx_description
1 polymer ?
#
loop_
_entity_poly.entity_id
_entity_poly.type
_entity_poly.pdbx_seq_one_letter_code
_entity_poly.pdbx_strand_id
1 'polypeptide(L)' 'MAPPPVQGQVGLTRRELERELAWMLRSVPENPKEFMKLLTQTVVTLMDKNNEAIARGLAQRESTGTGVRGNG' A
#
# COMPACT_ATOMS: atom_id res chain seq x y z
N MET A 1 -1.80 18.17 10.12
CA MET A 1 -1.95 18.12 8.65
C MET A 1 -1.07 17.01 8.12
N ALA A 2 -1.59 16.12 7.28
CA ALA A 2 -0.73 15.20 6.52
C ALA A 2 0.04 16.00 5.46
N PRO A 3 1.31 15.68 5.19
CA PRO A 3 2.08 16.39 4.16
C PRO A 3 1.37 16.30 2.79
N PRO A 4 1.51 17.31 1.93
CA PRO A 4 0.98 17.25 0.58
C PRO A 4 1.56 16.03 -0.15
N PRO A 5 0.78 15.31 -0.96
CA PRO A 5 1.29 14.18 -1.71
C PRO A 5 2.42 14.67 -2.62
N VAL A 6 3.60 14.09 -2.45
CA VAL A 6 4.76 14.36 -3.29
C VAL A 6 4.37 13.93 -4.71
N GLN A 7 4.51 14.80 -5.71
CA GLN A 7 4.28 14.39 -7.10
C GLN A 7 5.11 13.15 -7.38
N GLY A 8 4.44 12.02 -7.64
CA GLY A 8 5.11 10.74 -7.74
C GLY A 8 4.83 9.74 -6.61
N GLN A 9 3.95 10.02 -5.65
CA GLN A 9 3.61 9.06 -4.59
C GLN A 9 2.95 7.78 -5.14
N VAL A 10 3.51 6.63 -4.77
CA VAL A 10 3.05 5.27 -5.13
C VAL A 10 2.87 4.44 -3.86
N GLY A 11 2.10 3.36 -3.94
CA GLY A 11 1.77 2.51 -2.80
C GLY A 11 0.51 2.93 -2.07
N LEU A 12 0.22 2.25 -0.96
CA LEU A 12 -0.91 2.57 -0.10
C LEU A 12 -0.68 3.92 0.58
N THR A 13 -1.72 4.73 0.63
CA THR A 13 -1.75 5.90 1.50
C THR A 13 -1.73 5.46 2.96
N ARG A 14 -1.29 6.36 3.85
CA ARG A 14 -1.33 6.12 5.29
C ARG A 14 -2.72 5.68 5.77
N ARG A 15 -3.79 6.32 5.27
CA ARG A 15 -5.18 5.99 5.63
C ARG A 15 -5.58 4.59 5.19
N GLU A 16 -5.16 4.17 4.01
CA GLU A 16 -5.41 2.80 3.54
C GLU A 16 -4.65 1.80 4.40
N LEU A 17 -3.37 2.06 4.70
CA LEU A 17 -2.57 1.18 5.56
C LEU A 17 -3.18 1.06 6.97
N GLU A 18 -3.62 2.16 7.57
CA GLU A 18 -4.34 2.18 8.86
C GLU A 18 -5.65 1.38 8.80
N ARG A 19 -6.42 1.51 7.71
CA ARG A 19 -7.66 0.76 7.52
C ARG A 19 -7.40 -0.74 7.38
N GLU A 20 -6.43 -1.14 6.56
CA GLU A 20 -6.07 -2.55 6.38
C GLU A 20 -5.55 -3.16 7.68
N LEU A 21 -4.71 -2.42 8.42
CA LEU A 21 -4.20 -2.84 9.73
C LEU A 21 -5.35 -3.03 10.74
N ALA A 22 -6.27 -2.07 10.84
CA ALA A 22 -7.42 -2.16 11.74
C ALA A 22 -8.32 -3.36 11.40
N TRP A 23 -8.49 -3.65 10.10
CA TRP A 23 -9.27 -4.81 9.67
C TRP A 23 -8.58 -6.14 10.02
N MET A 24 -7.26 -6.25 9.82
CA MET A 24 -6.49 -7.46 10.13
C MET A 24 -6.38 -7.71 11.64
N LEU A 25 -6.26 -6.65 12.44
CA LEU A 25 -6.19 -6.71 13.90
C LEU A 25 -7.56 -6.60 14.59
N ARG A 26 -8.67 -6.77 13.85
CA ARG A 26 -10.03 -6.71 14.42
C ARG A 26 -10.28 -7.78 15.50
N SER A 27 -9.52 -8.87 15.45
CA SER A 27 -9.61 -9.98 16.39
C SER A 27 -8.19 -10.38 16.79
N VAL A 28 -7.75 -9.88 17.96
CA VAL A 28 -6.42 -10.12 18.49
C VAL A 28 -6.45 -11.37 19.39
N PRO A 29 -5.62 -12.39 19.12
CA PRO A 29 -5.52 -13.57 19.98
C PRO A 29 -4.98 -13.21 21.37
N GLU A 30 -5.52 -13.83 22.42
CA GLU A 30 -5.00 -13.68 23.79
C GLU A 30 -3.66 -14.41 23.98
N ASN A 31 -3.43 -15.49 23.22
CA ASN A 31 -2.19 -16.24 23.29
C ASN A 31 -1.05 -15.45 22.62
N PRO A 32 0.04 -15.14 23.34
CA PRO A 32 1.14 -14.34 22.79
C PRO A 32 1.81 -14.95 21.55
N LYS A 33 1.90 -16.29 21.45
CA LYS A 33 2.47 -16.95 20.26
C LYS A 33 1.60 -16.79 19.03
N GLU A 34 0.28 -16.94 19.20
CA GLU A 34 -0.69 -16.74 18.12
C GLU A 34 -0.78 -15.26 17.73
N PHE A 35 -0.64 -14.33 18.69
CA PHE A 35 -0.52 -12.91 18.40
C PHE A 35 0.70 -12.62 17.53
N MET A 36 1.88 -13.14 17.88
CA MET A 36 3.09 -12.95 17.08
C MET A 36 2.94 -13.50 15.67
N LYS A 37 2.30 -14.67 15.53
CA LYS A 37 1.98 -15.25 14.23
C LYS A 37 1.05 -14.34 13.41
N LEU A 38 -0.03 -13.85 14.01
CA LEU A 38 -0.94 -12.90 13.37
C LEU A 38 -0.21 -11.62 12.96
N LEU A 39 0.64 -11.08 13.82
CA LEU A 39 1.41 -9.86 13.55
C LEU A 39 2.34 -10.05 12.35
N THR A 40 3.12 -11.14 12.32
CA THR A 40 4.01 -11.45 11.18
C THR A 40 3.22 -11.59 9.89
N GLN A 41 2.10 -12.32 9.91
CA GLN A 41 1.22 -12.47 8.74
C GLN A 41 0.63 -11.13 8.28
N THR A 42 0.22 -10.28 9.22
CA THR A 42 -0.32 -8.94 8.96
C THR A 42 0.73 -8.07 8.26
N VAL A 43 1.98 -8.05 8.76
CA VAL A 43 3.06 -7.27 8.16
C VAL A 43 3.35 -7.71 6.72
N VAL A 44 3.50 -9.02 6.49
CA VAL A 44 3.74 -9.55 5.13
C VAL A 44 2.59 -9.20 4.20
N THR A 45 1.35 -9.37 4.65
CA THR A 45 0.17 -9.07 3.83
C THR A 45 0.08 -7.57 3.49
N LEU A 46 0.42 -6.68 4.42
CA LEU A 46 0.45 -5.23 4.16
C LEU A 46 1.55 -4.86 3.17
N MET A 47 2.72 -5.51 3.24
CA MET A 47 3.79 -5.32 2.27
C MET A 47 3.36 -5.75 0.86
N ASP A 48 2.71 -6.90 0.73
CA ASP A 48 2.20 -7.40 -0.56
C ASP A 48 1.17 -6.44 -1.16
N LYS A 49 0.17 -6.01 -0.37
CA LYS A 49 -0.83 -5.02 -0.80
C LYS A 49 -0.19 -3.70 -1.22
N ASN A 50 0.85 -3.27 -0.51
CA ASN A 50 1.59 -2.06 -0.85
C ASN A 50 2.38 -2.22 -2.16
N ASN A 51 3.04 -3.35 -2.36
CA ASN A 51 3.76 -3.65 -3.60
C ASN A 51 2.83 -3.65 -4.81
N GLU A 52 1.64 -4.25 -4.68
CA GLU A 52 0.63 -4.19 -5.74
C GLU A 52 0.15 -2.77 -6.02
N ALA A 53 -0.08 -1.96 -4.98
CA ALA A 53 -0.48 -0.57 -5.13
C ALA A 53 0.63 0.26 -5.81
N ILE A 54 1.89 -0.03 -5.53
CA ILE A 54 3.03 0.56 -6.22
C ILE A 54 3.01 0.16 -7.70
N ALA A 55 2.92 -1.14 -8.00
CA ALA A 55 2.91 -1.65 -9.37
C ALA A 55 1.78 -1.03 -10.21
N ARG A 56 0.57 -0.93 -9.65
CA ARG A 56 -0.57 -0.26 -10.29
C ARG A 56 -0.28 1.23 -10.54
N GLY A 57 0.26 1.94 -9.55
CA GLY A 57 0.59 3.35 -9.67
C GLY A 57 1.68 3.64 -10.71
N LEU A 58 2.65 2.74 -10.86
CA LEU A 58 3.69 2.84 -11.89
C LEU A 58 3.13 2.57 -13.29
N ALA A 59 2.33 1.51 -13.48
CA ALA A 59 1.70 1.19 -14.77
C ALA A 59 0.77 2.31 -15.29
N GLN A 60 0.04 2.99 -14.38
CA GLN A 60 -0.78 4.15 -14.73
C GLN A 60 0.05 5.36 -15.21
N ARG A 61 1.30 5.50 -14.75
CA ARG A 61 2.22 6.55 -15.21
C ARG A 61 2.83 6.23 -16.56
N GLU A 62 3.23 4.97 -16.76
CA GLU A 62 3.75 4.53 -18.05
C GLU A 62 2.71 4.73 -19.15
N SER A 63 1.45 4.37 -18.90
CA SER A 63 0.35 4.58 -19.85
C SER A 63 0.06 6.05 -20.15
N THR A 64 0.22 6.95 -19.18
CA THR A 64 0.03 8.41 -19.38
C THR A 64 1.26 9.12 -19.97
N GLY A 65 2.46 8.53 -19.87
CA GLY A 65 3.72 9.08 -20.40
C GLY A 65 3.96 8.89 -21.91
N THR A 66 3.13 8.10 -22.60
CA THR A 66 3.33 7.75 -24.02
C THR A 66 2.64 8.69 -25.03
N GLY A 67 2.06 9.81 -24.61
CA GLY A 67 1.27 10.70 -25.47
C GLY A 67 1.97 11.93 -26.05
N VAL A 68 3.24 12.21 -25.72
CA VAL A 68 3.96 13.42 -26.20
C VAL A 68 5.28 13.04 -26.86
N ARG A 69 5.18 12.30 -27.96
CA ARG A 69 6.31 12.18 -28.91
C ARG A 69 5.75 12.17 -30.33
N GLY A 70 5.54 13.37 -30.86
CA GLY A 70 5.20 13.55 -32.27
C GLY A 70 4.29 14.76 -32.49
N ASN A 71 4.88 15.93 -32.71
CA ASN A 71 4.54 16.68 -33.91
C ASN A 71 5.73 17.58 -34.28
N GLY A 72 6.02 17.60 -35.59
CA GLY A 72 7.10 18.34 -36.21
C GLY A 72 6.88 19.85 -36.27
#